data_AF-A0A6A4E3Y9-F1
#
_entry.id   AF-A0A6A4E3Y9-F1
#
_cell.length_a   1.000
_cell.length_b   1.000
_cell.length_c   1.000
_cell.angle_alpha   90.00
_cell.angle_beta   90.00
_cell.angle_gamma   90.00
#
_symmetry.space_group_name_H-M   'P 1'
#
loop_
_entity.id
_entity.type
_entity.pdbx_description
1 polymer ?
#
loop_
_entity_poly.entity_id
_entity_poly.type
_entity_poly.pdbx_seq_one_letter_code
_entity_poly.pdbx_strand_id
1 'polypeptide(L)'
;MNNESSKTEGLPYGWDGKDWRRYKWTMRTIFREHDLMDIAEGKIKREGLSSEESEANFDKKQFKVMRMIGTTIPSHRLQQIDQYETGTEMWAALCEIYEKRQNATIRESTILRLSEELKSLKCSSNEDVQSHVTKMFRLKTDLASYGYEVNNINMKAMLLDSLPDQYEFEQLRGMAAR
;
A
#
# COMPACT_ATOMS: atom_id res chain seq x y z
N MET A 1 -10.22 10.65 -38.96
CA MET A 1 -10.13 10.69 -37.49
C MET A 1 -10.73 9.39 -36.98
N ASN A 2 -9.90 8.37 -36.77
CA ASN A 2 -10.36 7.07 -36.31
C ASN A 2 -10.34 7.07 -34.78
N ASN A 3 -11.54 6.98 -34.22
CA ASN A 3 -11.79 6.81 -32.80
C ASN A 3 -11.52 5.34 -32.45
N GLU A 4 -10.25 4.98 -32.25
CA GLU A 4 -9.89 3.69 -31.68
C GLU A 4 -10.09 3.77 -30.17
N SER A 5 -11.23 3.23 -29.75
CA SER A 5 -11.54 2.88 -28.37
C SER A 5 -10.33 2.21 -27.73
N SER A 6 -9.65 2.94 -26.84
CA SER A 6 -8.66 2.37 -25.93
C SER A 6 -9.40 1.42 -24.99
N LYS A 7 -9.62 0.19 -25.44
CA LYS A 7 -10.05 -0.91 -24.58
C LYS A 7 -8.96 -1.05 -23.53
N THR A 8 -9.24 -0.56 -22.33
CA THR A 8 -8.47 -0.85 -21.13
C THR A 8 -8.22 -2.37 -21.12
N GLU A 9 -6.97 -2.81 -20.94
CA GLU A 9 -6.54 -4.23 -20.98
C GLU A 9 -7.15 -5.07 -19.82
N GLY A 10 -8.40 -4.83 -19.43
CA GLY A 10 -9.04 -5.41 -18.24
C GLY A 10 -8.42 -4.95 -16.92
N LEU A 11 -7.46 -4.02 -16.97
CA LEU A 11 -6.67 -3.59 -15.82
C LEU A 11 -7.56 -2.98 -14.72
N PRO A 12 -7.36 -3.36 -13.45
CA PRO A 12 -8.14 -2.86 -12.32
C PRO A 12 -7.72 -1.43 -11.93
N TYR A 13 -7.97 -0.46 -12.82
CA TYR A 13 -7.65 0.94 -12.58
C TYR A 13 -8.34 1.47 -11.33
N GLY A 14 -7.60 2.24 -10.54
CA GLY A 14 -8.14 2.88 -9.33
C GLY A 14 -8.41 1.91 -8.18
N TRP A 15 -7.74 0.75 -8.14
CA TRP A 15 -7.82 -0.15 -6.98
C TRP A 15 -7.41 0.60 -5.69
N ASP A 16 -8.19 0.44 -4.62
CA ASP A 16 -8.03 1.20 -3.37
C ASP A 16 -7.16 0.48 -2.32
N GLY A 17 -6.68 -0.72 -2.63
CA GLY A 17 -5.86 -1.54 -1.73
C GLY A 17 -6.65 -2.48 -0.82
N LYS A 18 -7.99 -2.51 -0.85
CA LYS A 18 -8.77 -3.29 0.14
C LYS A 18 -8.98 -4.76 -0.24
N ASP A 19 -9.39 -5.03 -1.49
CA ASP A 19 -9.68 -6.40 -1.95
C ASP A 19 -8.48 -7.00 -2.69
N TRP A 20 -7.44 -7.39 -1.93
CA TRP A 20 -6.24 -8.01 -2.50
C TRP A 20 -6.55 -9.31 -3.25
N ARG A 21 -7.50 -10.13 -2.77
CA ARG A 21 -7.80 -11.41 -3.41
C ARG A 21 -8.32 -11.20 -4.83
N ARG A 22 -9.28 -10.28 -4.99
CA ARG A 22 -9.83 -9.94 -6.30
C ARG A 22 -8.77 -9.28 -7.19
N TYR A 23 -8.03 -8.29 -6.67
CA TYR A 23 -6.98 -7.62 -7.44
C TYR A 23 -5.93 -8.62 -7.94
N LYS A 24 -5.41 -9.48 -7.04
CA LYS A 24 -4.42 -10.50 -7.39
C LYS A 24 -4.96 -11.47 -8.44
N TRP A 25 -6.21 -11.89 -8.30
CA TRP A 25 -6.84 -12.77 -9.28
C TRP A 25 -6.97 -12.11 -10.66
N THR A 26 -7.41 -10.85 -10.73
CA THR A 26 -7.50 -10.08 -11.97
C THR A 26 -6.13 -9.94 -12.63
N MET A 27 -5.11 -9.49 -11.88
CA MET A 27 -3.76 -9.31 -12.41
C MET A 27 -3.15 -10.63 -12.91
N ARG A 28 -3.32 -11.75 -12.18
CA ARG A 28 -2.85 -13.06 -12.66
C ARG A 28 -3.57 -13.51 -13.93
N THR A 29 -4.83 -13.14 -14.11
CA THR A 29 -5.57 -13.45 -15.35
C THR A 29 -5.00 -12.67 -16.52
N ILE A 30 -4.80 -11.36 -16.36
CA ILE A 30 -4.16 -10.49 -17.37
C ILE A 30 -2.74 -10.96 -17.69
N PHE A 31 -1.95 -11.35 -16.68
CA PHE A 31 -0.61 -11.88 -16.90
C PHE A 31 -0.61 -13.19 -17.68
N ARG A 32 -1.63 -14.04 -17.53
CA ARG A 32 -1.77 -15.25 -18.36
C ARG A 32 -2.17 -14.90 -19.80
N GLU A 33 -3.10 -13.97 -19.98
CA GLU A 33 -3.53 -13.51 -21.31
C GLU A 33 -2.38 -12.90 -22.14
N HIS A 34 -1.34 -12.39 -21.47
CA HIS A 34 -0.20 -11.75 -22.11
C HIS A 34 1.12 -12.54 -22.00
N ASP A 35 1.10 -13.81 -21.59
CA ASP A 35 2.29 -14.65 -21.40
C ASP A 35 3.37 -13.99 -20.50
N LEU A 36 2.91 -13.32 -19.45
CA LEU A 36 3.73 -12.64 -18.43
C LEU A 36 3.80 -13.42 -17.12
N MET A 37 2.90 -14.39 -16.90
CA MET A 37 2.72 -15.04 -15.61
C MET A 37 4.00 -15.72 -15.08
N ASP A 38 4.69 -16.45 -15.94
CA ASP A 38 5.92 -17.17 -15.57
C ASP A 38 7.11 -16.23 -15.34
N ILE A 39 7.08 -15.05 -15.96
CA ILE A 39 8.05 -13.99 -15.70
C ILE A 39 7.75 -13.33 -14.36
N ALA A 40 6.49 -12.92 -14.11
CA ALA A 40 6.08 -12.31 -12.86
C ALA A 40 6.34 -13.22 -11.63
N GLU A 41 6.23 -14.55 -11.80
CA GLU A 41 6.56 -15.55 -10.77
C GLU A 41 8.05 -15.93 -10.71
N GLY A 42 8.89 -15.35 -11.57
CA GLY A 42 10.33 -15.61 -11.60
C GLY A 42 10.70 -17.03 -12.03
N LYS A 43 9.80 -17.75 -12.72
CA LYS A 43 10.06 -19.10 -13.24
C LYS A 43 11.01 -19.07 -14.44
N ILE A 44 10.95 -17.99 -15.23
CA ILE A 44 11.89 -17.70 -16.30
C ILE A 44 12.95 -16.76 -15.75
N LYS A 45 14.22 -17.12 -15.96
CA LYS A 45 15.37 -16.32 -15.56
C LYS A 45 16.13 -15.86 -16.78
N ARG A 46 16.66 -14.63 -16.73
CA ARG A 46 17.40 -14.02 -17.86
C ARG A 46 18.62 -14.86 -18.23
N GLU A 47 19.33 -15.41 -17.24
CA GLU A 47 20.55 -16.22 -17.43
C GLU A 47 20.30 -17.58 -18.08
N GLY A 48 19.03 -18.03 -18.12
CA GLY A 48 18.64 -19.28 -18.79
C GLY A 48 18.32 -19.12 -20.27
N LEU A 49 18.45 -17.91 -20.81
CA LEU A 49 18.13 -17.57 -22.20
C LEU A 49 19.38 -17.69 -23.08
N SER A 50 19.20 -18.16 -24.32
CA SER A 50 20.30 -18.55 -25.21
C SER A 50 20.55 -17.58 -26.36
N SER A 51 19.78 -16.49 -26.46
CA SER A 51 19.93 -15.49 -27.52
C SER A 51 19.58 -14.07 -27.06
N GLU A 52 20.23 -13.08 -27.67
CA GLU A 52 19.95 -11.65 -27.43
C GLU A 52 18.48 -11.30 -27.70
N GLU A 53 17.85 -11.89 -28.72
CA GLU A 53 16.42 -11.68 -29.00
C GLU A 53 15.53 -12.16 -27.85
N SER A 54 15.84 -13.34 -27.29
CA SER A 54 15.09 -13.89 -26.17
C SER A 54 15.29 -13.07 -24.89
N GLU A 55 16.50 -12.57 -24.63
CA GLU A 55 16.79 -11.64 -23.54
C GLU A 55 16.03 -10.33 -23.69
N ALA A 56 16.08 -9.69 -24.87
CA ALA A 56 15.37 -8.44 -25.12
C ALA A 56 13.85 -8.59 -24.97
N ASN A 57 13.29 -9.72 -25.41
CA ASN A 57 11.87 -10.02 -25.21
C ASN A 57 11.53 -10.24 -23.72
N PHE A 58 12.40 -10.90 -22.96
CA PHE A 58 12.25 -11.05 -21.52
C PHE A 58 12.26 -9.70 -20.80
N ASP A 59 13.24 -8.83 -21.10
CA ASP A 59 13.37 -7.50 -20.51
C ASP A 59 12.12 -6.64 -20.85
N LYS A 60 11.63 -6.70 -22.09
CA LYS A 60 10.39 -6.04 -22.49
C LYS A 60 9.18 -6.53 -21.68
N LYS A 61 9.08 -7.83 -21.40
CA LYS A 61 8.01 -8.40 -20.59
C LYS A 61 8.12 -8.00 -19.11
N GLN A 62 9.34 -7.89 -18.56
CA GLN A 62 9.56 -7.33 -17.21
C GLN A 62 8.98 -5.91 -17.11
N PHE A 63 9.33 -5.03 -18.07
CA PHE A 63 8.79 -3.66 -18.10
C PHE A 63 7.27 -3.62 -18.28
N LYS A 64 6.69 -4.55 -19.04
CA LYS A 64 5.24 -4.65 -19.19
C LYS A 64 4.56 -4.98 -17.86
N VAL A 65 5.10 -5.91 -17.07
CA VAL A 65 4.62 -6.23 -15.73
C VAL A 65 4.72 -5.01 -14.80
N MET A 66 5.87 -4.34 -14.77
CA MET A 66 6.06 -3.12 -13.95
C MET A 66 5.04 -2.04 -14.30
N ARG A 67 4.84 -1.77 -15.60
CA ARG A 67 3.87 -0.78 -16.07
C ARG A 67 2.44 -1.14 -15.64
N MET A 68 2.04 -2.40 -15.79
CA MET A 68 0.70 -2.85 -15.39
C MET A 68 0.47 -2.68 -13.89
N ILE A 69 1.45 -3.03 -13.06
CA ILE A 69 1.37 -2.84 -11.60
C ILE A 69 1.33 -1.35 -11.26
N GLY A 70 2.29 -0.57 -11.75
CA GLY A 70 2.44 0.84 -11.41
C GLY A 70 1.27 1.73 -11.83
N THR A 71 0.48 1.31 -12.83
CA THR A 71 -0.69 2.05 -13.30
C THR A 71 -2.00 1.64 -12.63
N THR A 72 -2.02 0.56 -11.85
CA THR A 72 -3.26 0.01 -11.26
C THR A 72 -3.31 0.14 -9.73
N ILE A 73 -2.18 0.41 -9.07
CA ILE A 73 -2.12 0.61 -7.62
C ILE A 73 -2.10 2.10 -7.23
N PRO A 74 -2.53 2.45 -6.00
CA PRO A 74 -2.41 3.82 -5.49
C PRO A 74 -0.97 4.29 -5.37
N SER A 75 -0.72 5.60 -5.54
CA SER A 75 0.63 6.19 -5.47
C SER A 75 1.38 5.88 -4.17
N HIS A 76 0.71 5.92 -3.02
CA HIS A 76 1.31 5.59 -1.72
C HIS A 76 1.71 4.11 -1.57
N ARG A 77 1.17 3.23 -2.41
CA ARG A 77 1.57 1.81 -2.51
C ARG A 77 2.68 1.62 -3.52
N LEU A 78 2.64 2.35 -4.63
CA LEU A 78 3.71 2.38 -5.60
C LEU A 78 5.05 2.77 -4.96
N GLN A 79 5.04 3.80 -4.11
CA GLN A 79 6.22 4.24 -3.34
C GLN A 79 6.84 3.19 -2.41
N GLN A 80 6.18 2.05 -2.17
CA GLN A 80 6.71 0.96 -1.34
C GLN A 80 7.45 -0.09 -2.17
N ILE A 81 7.29 -0.06 -3.49
CA ILE A 81 7.78 -1.07 -4.43
C ILE A 81 8.42 -0.46 -5.69
N ASP A 82 8.61 0.86 -5.76
CA ASP A 82 9.18 1.55 -6.94
C ASP A 82 10.71 1.45 -6.99
N GLN A 83 11.35 1.01 -5.91
CA GLN A 83 12.77 0.73 -5.85
C GLN A 83 13.19 -0.56 -6.59
N TYR A 84 12.24 -1.42 -6.99
CA TYR A 84 12.55 -2.69 -7.65
C TYR A 84 12.78 -2.49 -9.15
N GLU A 85 13.83 -3.11 -9.68
CA GLU A 85 14.26 -2.93 -11.07
C GLU A 85 13.55 -3.87 -12.05
N THR A 86 12.93 -4.93 -11.54
CA THR A 86 12.22 -5.91 -12.37
C THR A 86 10.74 -6.04 -11.99
N GLY A 87 9.91 -6.39 -12.98
CA GLY A 87 8.50 -6.68 -12.76
C GLY A 87 8.28 -7.90 -11.86
N THR A 88 9.23 -8.84 -11.85
CA THR A 88 9.24 -10.00 -10.97
C THR A 88 9.36 -9.60 -9.51
N GLU A 89 10.38 -8.80 -9.17
CA GLU A 89 10.59 -8.32 -7.81
C GLU A 89 9.45 -7.43 -7.35
N MET A 90 8.98 -6.53 -8.22
CA MET A 90 7.86 -5.64 -7.94
C MET A 90 6.58 -6.44 -7.64
N TRP A 91 6.29 -7.49 -8.43
CA TRP A 91 5.14 -8.36 -8.20
C TRP A 91 5.28 -9.19 -6.92
N ALA A 92 6.46 -9.75 -6.66
CA ALA A 92 6.75 -10.54 -5.47
C ALA A 92 6.59 -9.69 -4.19
N ALA A 93 7.16 -8.48 -4.16
CA ALA A 93 7.04 -7.56 -3.04
C ALA A 93 5.59 -7.13 -2.81
N LEU A 94 4.84 -6.84 -3.88
CA LEU A 94 3.43 -6.53 -3.78
C LEU A 94 2.65 -7.72 -3.18
N CYS A 95 2.92 -8.95 -3.63
CA CYS A 95 2.31 -10.14 -3.04
C CYS A 95 2.65 -10.28 -1.57
N GLU A 96 3.92 -10.13 -1.20
CA GLU A 96 4.39 -10.24 0.18
C GLU A 96 3.70 -9.23 1.09
N ILE A 97 3.61 -7.96 0.69
CA ILE A 97 2.95 -6.90 1.46
C ILE A 97 1.51 -7.29 1.79
N TYR A 98 0.74 -7.71 0.78
CA TYR A 98 -0.68 -7.99 0.98
C TYR A 98 -0.98 -9.40 1.51
N GLU A 99 -0.09 -10.36 1.33
CA GLU A 99 -0.21 -11.70 1.93
C GLU A 99 0.18 -11.69 3.40
N LYS A 100 1.22 -10.96 3.80
CA LYS A 100 1.53 -10.71 5.22
C LYS A 100 0.34 -10.06 5.92
N ARG A 101 -0.38 -9.15 5.24
CA ARG A 101 -1.64 -8.57 5.74
C ARG A 101 -2.79 -9.57 5.84
N GLN A 102 -2.80 -10.62 5.03
CA GLN A 102 -3.82 -11.68 5.11
C GLN A 102 -3.49 -12.73 6.17
N ASN A 103 -2.22 -12.95 6.51
CA ASN A 103 -1.83 -13.83 7.61
C ASN A 103 -2.44 -13.32 8.92
N ALA A 104 -3.30 -14.14 9.55
CA ALA A 104 -4.06 -13.71 10.71
C ALA A 104 -3.17 -13.30 11.89
N THR A 105 -2.14 -14.09 12.20
CA THR A 105 -1.22 -13.82 13.32
C THR A 105 -0.39 -12.57 13.10
N ILE A 106 0.17 -12.38 11.89
CA ILE A 106 0.96 -11.18 11.55
C ILE A 106 0.06 -9.94 11.50
N ARG A 107 -1.16 -10.09 10.96
CA ARG A 107 -2.15 -9.01 10.93
C ARG A 107 -2.53 -8.58 12.34
N GLU A 108 -2.91 -9.52 13.20
CA GLU A 108 -3.31 -9.24 14.59
C GLU A 108 -2.18 -8.62 15.39
N SER A 109 -0.96 -9.14 15.29
CA SER A 109 0.20 -8.56 15.99
C SER A 109 0.53 -7.16 15.49
N THR A 110 0.41 -6.91 14.18
CA THR A 110 0.65 -5.59 13.60
C THR A 110 -0.44 -4.59 13.99
N ILE A 111 -1.71 -5.02 13.98
CA ILE A 111 -2.84 -4.20 14.46
C ILE A 111 -2.64 -3.83 15.93
N LEU A 112 -2.27 -4.80 16.77
CA LEU A 112 -2.01 -4.57 18.19
C LEU A 112 -0.91 -3.53 18.37
N ARG A 113 0.26 -3.75 17.76
CA ARG A 113 1.41 -2.85 17.86
C ARG A 113 1.08 -1.42 17.40
N LEU A 114 0.45 -1.28 16.23
CA LEU A 114 0.06 0.03 15.68
C LEU A 114 -1.03 0.71 16.52
N SER A 115 -1.97 -0.06 17.08
CA SER A 115 -3.00 0.48 17.96
C SER A 115 -2.41 0.94 19.29
N GLU A 116 -1.42 0.25 19.84
CA GLU A 116 -0.72 0.66 21.06
C GLU A 116 0.11 1.92 20.79
N GLU A 117 0.85 1.94 19.68
CA GLU A 117 1.64 3.10 19.25
C GLU A 117 0.77 4.35 19.09
N LEU A 118 -0.38 4.23 18.41
CA LEU A 118 -1.33 5.34 18.25
C LEU A 118 -1.89 5.83 19.59
N LYS A 119 -2.19 4.93 20.53
CA LYS A 119 -2.70 5.27 21.86
C LYS A 119 -1.64 5.93 22.75
N SER A 120 -0.39 5.50 22.63
CA SER A 120 0.72 6.00 23.46
C SER A 120 1.39 7.25 22.91
N LEU A 121 1.12 7.63 21.66
CA LEU A 121 1.77 8.77 21.02
C LEU A 121 1.43 10.06 21.78
N LYS A 122 2.46 10.82 22.18
CA LYS A 122 2.33 12.12 22.84
C LYS A 122 3.12 13.17 22.08
N CYS A 123 2.54 14.35 21.94
CA CYS A 123 3.17 15.54 21.39
C CYS A 123 3.99 16.20 22.50
N SER A 124 5.28 16.40 22.26
CA SER A 124 6.13 17.13 23.21
C SER A 124 5.88 18.64 23.14
N SER A 125 6.19 19.38 24.21
CA SER A 125 6.00 20.85 24.26
C SER A 125 6.79 21.63 23.20
N ASN A 126 7.84 21.02 22.66
CA ASN A 126 8.73 21.61 21.65
C ASN A 126 8.53 20.99 20.26
N GLU A 127 7.59 20.04 20.12
CA GLU A 127 7.29 19.37 18.85
C GLU A 127 6.24 20.16 18.07
N ASP A 128 6.40 20.20 16.74
CA ASP A 128 5.39 20.76 15.86
C ASP A 128 4.11 19.91 15.88
N VAL A 129 3.01 20.51 16.34
CA VAL A 129 1.71 19.86 16.48
C VAL A 129 1.20 19.35 15.13
N GLN A 130 1.46 20.07 14.03
CA GLN A 130 1.01 19.63 12.70
C GLN A 130 1.72 18.34 12.26
N SER A 131 3.03 18.24 12.50
CA SER A 131 3.82 17.03 12.29
C SER A 131 3.30 15.87 13.15
N HIS A 132 3.01 16.12 14.44
CA HIS A 132 2.44 15.12 15.34
C HIS A 132 1.07 14.60 14.86
N VAL A 133 0.15 15.50 14.52
CA VAL A 133 -1.17 15.14 13.97
C VAL A 133 -1.03 14.32 12.69
N THR A 134 -0.08 14.71 11.82
CA THR A 134 0.22 13.97 10.59
C THR A 134 0.67 12.53 10.88
N LYS A 135 1.51 12.32 11.89
CA LYS A 135 1.93 10.97 12.33
C LYS A 135 0.72 10.15 12.81
N MET A 136 -0.16 10.72 13.62
CA MET A 136 -1.36 10.01 14.09
C MET A 136 -2.29 9.59 12.93
N PHE A 137 -2.52 10.46 11.95
CA PHE A 137 -3.33 10.12 10.78
C PHE A 137 -2.68 9.08 9.86
N ARG A 138 -1.34 9.04 9.80
CA ARG A 138 -0.61 7.95 9.13
C ARG A 138 -0.87 6.62 9.83
N LEU A 139 -0.72 6.54 11.16
CA LEU A 139 -1.03 5.33 11.93
C LEU A 139 -2.48 4.86 11.75
N LYS A 140 -3.46 5.79 11.74
CA LYS A 140 -4.86 5.48 11.43
C LYS A 140 -5.02 4.86 10.02
N THR A 141 -4.33 5.42 9.03
CA THR A 141 -4.37 4.93 7.64
C THR A 141 -3.73 3.55 7.52
N ASP A 142 -2.63 3.32 8.23
CA ASP A 142 -1.97 2.02 8.25
C ASP A 142 -2.86 0.96 8.90
N LEU A 143 -3.46 1.24 10.06
CA LEU A 143 -4.44 0.36 10.71
C LEU A 143 -5.61 -0.01 9.77
N ALA A 144 -6.16 0.98 9.07
CA ALA A 144 -7.23 0.73 8.10
C ALA A 144 -6.79 -0.21 6.96
N SER A 145 -5.52 -0.16 6.58
CA SER A 145 -4.96 -1.06 5.56
C SER A 145 -4.79 -2.52 6.02
N TYR A 146 -4.83 -2.76 7.34
CA TYR A 146 -4.93 -4.10 7.94
C TYR A 146 -6.38 -4.50 8.26
N GLY A 147 -7.37 -3.69 7.86
CA GLY A 147 -8.79 -3.95 8.13
C GLY A 147 -9.25 -3.54 9.54
N TYR A 148 -8.46 -2.74 10.26
CA TYR A 148 -8.82 -2.20 11.57
C TYR A 148 -9.21 -0.72 11.47
N GLU A 149 -10.49 -0.42 11.62
CA GLU A 149 -11.00 0.94 11.52
C GLU A 149 -10.95 1.66 12.89
N VAL A 150 -10.20 2.76 12.96
CA VAL A 150 -10.28 3.69 14.09
C VAL A 150 -11.38 4.71 13.80
N ASN A 151 -12.51 4.58 14.49
CA ASN A 151 -13.61 5.53 14.31
C ASN A 151 -13.20 6.97 14.68
N ASN A 152 -13.90 7.95 14.12
CA ASN A 152 -13.54 9.37 14.27
C ASN A 152 -13.62 9.86 15.72
N ILE A 153 -14.51 9.30 16.54
CA ILE A 153 -14.67 9.68 17.95
C ILE A 153 -13.43 9.25 18.74
N ASN A 154 -13.02 7.99 18.61
CA ASN A 154 -11.82 7.44 19.24
C ASN A 154 -10.56 8.16 18.75
N MET A 155 -10.48 8.47 17.46
CA MET A 155 -9.37 9.24 16.91
C MET A 155 -9.30 10.64 17.54
N LYS A 156 -10.44 11.34 17.67
CA LYS A 156 -10.51 12.66 18.31
C LYS A 156 -10.12 12.59 19.78
N ALA A 157 -10.57 11.59 20.51
CA ALA A 157 -10.21 11.38 21.91
C ALA A 157 -8.69 11.16 22.07
N MET A 158 -8.10 10.28 21.27
CA MET A 158 -6.65 10.03 21.28
C MET A 158 -5.85 11.27 20.89
N LEU A 159 -6.30 12.03 19.89
CA LEU A 159 -5.67 13.30 19.50
C LEU A 159 -5.65 14.28 20.67
N LEU A 160 -6.79 14.52 21.32
CA LEU A 160 -6.88 15.44 22.46
C LEU A 160 -6.01 15.01 23.64
N ASP A 161 -5.98 13.72 23.93
CA ASP A 161 -5.13 13.13 24.98
C ASP A 161 -3.63 13.19 24.64
N SER A 162 -3.29 13.25 23.35
CA SER A 162 -1.90 13.30 22.89
C SER A 162 -1.27 14.70 22.92
N LEU A 163 -2.06 15.77 22.99
CA LEU A 163 -1.56 17.15 22.95
C LEU A 163 -0.79 17.53 24.23
N PRO A 164 0.09 18.54 24.19
CA PRO A 164 0.77 19.04 25.39
C PRO A 164 -0.20 19.69 26.38
N ASP A 165 0.16 19.72 27.66
CA ASP A 165 -0.55 20.45 28.72
C ASP A 165 -0.21 21.95 28.65
N GLN A 166 -0.63 22.59 27.57
CA GLN A 166 -0.53 24.04 27.36
C GLN A 166 -1.93 24.65 27.34
N TYR A 167 -2.05 25.87 27.87
CA TYR A 167 -3.32 26.57 28.06
C TYR A 167 -4.20 26.62 26.80
N GLU A 168 -3.58 26.76 25.63
CA GLU A 168 -4.28 26.77 24.33
C GLU A 168 -4.96 25.43 23.98
N PHE A 169 -4.38 24.30 24.41
CA PHE A 169 -4.93 22.95 24.17
C PHE A 169 -5.86 22.48 25.28
N GLU A 170 -5.69 22.96 26.52
CA GLU A 170 -6.60 22.68 27.63
C GLU A 170 -8.02 23.17 27.35
N GLN A 171 -8.16 24.33 26.69
CA GLN A 171 -9.46 24.84 26.26
C GLN A 171 -10.15 23.89 25.27
N LEU A 172 -9.38 23.28 24.35
CA LEU A 172 -9.90 22.30 23.39
C LEU A 172 -10.37 21.01 24.08
N ARG A 173 -9.63 20.53 25.09
CA ARG A 173 -10.04 19.37 25.89
C ARG A 173 -11.32 19.65 26.69
N GLY A 174 -11.40 20.84 27.31
CA GLY A 174 -12.57 21.27 28.10
C GLY A 174 -13.86 21.44 27.29
N MET A 175 -13.76 21.81 26.01
CA MET A 175 -14.92 21.89 25.11
C MET A 175 -15.42 20.53 24.62
N ALA A 176 -14.56 19.50 24.61
CA ALA A 176 -14.91 18.16 24.13
C ALA A 176 -15.51 17.24 25.24
N ALA A 177 -15.37 17.62 26.51
CA ALA A 177 -15.87 16.89 27.67
C ALA A 177 -17.26 17.36 28.16
N ARG A 178 -17.87 18.33 27.47
CA ARG A 178 -19.24 18.81 27.69
C ARG A 178 -20.18 18.24 26.62
#